data_AF-A0A836UVL1-F1
#
_entry.id   AF-A0A836UVL1-F1
#
_cell.length_a   1.000
_cell.length_b   1.000
_cell.length_c   1.000
_cell.angle_alpha   90.00
_cell.angle_beta   90.00
_cell.angle_gamma   90.00
#
_symmetry.space_group_name_H-M   'P 1'
#
loop_
_entity.id
_entity.type
_entity.pdbx_description
1 polymer ?
#
loop_
_entity_poly.entity_id
_entity_poly.type
_entity_poly.pdbx_seq_one_letter_code
_entity_poly.pdbx_strand_id
1 'polypeptide(L)'
;MSLIRGGGALTTAQEDAVDSIVNLPDDSIPKSVGGELVASSTNEDPTSKEWTFDRSIEVPQASIKISDTLSISEATLLPITRDKVLSTNAINVSSSIDDFAGSSRLNFQHVPSGRVVIAQPDFGTTLSSNPLVVSLFSTLSNQTDIVTLKIGSPMANFRATIVDNLTGIILKYIPSKEAVDSGIGLSLPAGDSVFHFNSDLPDNPSAGLFYMGFTPLRQYLGQASTFTVMADSVSILGEPGGIPYFENEIHFLEETTVPFTENITNVKDSYSRLNNEFTGLTGTTGGNVVTYLATATNDTITTGQFTVGDAGVSNPTIVTVTGNVFAQNDLVQINGTVLNDGLYEVESHVGTLLTVRGVGTVATVEDFTATNFITTEDSGTITKVNVSIMRSNDVGEWEQGKGNSTPLTFNIIDVFGSEFEEFSSLAQSSTTSSSFQSKLSATTALKPAGKYRITFNAQATNKDGDKATEVEFEINGSAQHNHSDGGDYITVISKEDNQWTSEFVVSYITLGSPATIDLDINYRKDDKTARISDARIEIWRVL
;
A
#
# COMPACT_ATOMS: atom_id res chain seq x y z
N MET A 1 28.59 -59.65 19.11
CA MET A 1 29.48 -59.22 20.21
C MET A 1 28.60 -58.58 21.29
N SER A 2 29.00 -58.62 22.58
CA SER A 2 28.24 -58.19 23.79
C SER A 2 27.25 -57.01 23.57
N LEU A 3 25.98 -56.98 23.97
CA LEU A 3 25.27 -57.42 25.21
C LEU A 3 25.61 -56.57 26.45
N ILE A 4 24.60 -55.85 26.99
CA ILE A 4 24.33 -55.33 28.38
C ILE A 4 23.30 -54.18 28.20
N ARG A 5 21.99 -54.29 28.55
CA ARG A 5 21.28 -54.31 29.87
C ARG A 5 21.63 -53.11 30.76
N GLY A 6 20.73 -52.41 31.45
CA GLY A 6 19.27 -52.42 31.69
C GLY A 6 19.00 -51.31 32.75
N GLY A 7 17.83 -51.02 33.32
CA GLY A 7 16.41 -51.32 33.13
C GLY A 7 15.64 -50.12 33.73
N GLY A 8 14.32 -50.08 33.95
CA GLY A 8 13.27 -51.08 33.83
C GLY A 8 12.23 -50.86 34.94
N ALA A 9 11.02 -50.41 34.60
CA ALA A 9 9.88 -50.36 35.50
C ALA A 9 8.55 -50.49 34.74
N LEU A 10 7.72 -51.42 35.21
CA LEU A 10 6.31 -51.64 34.86
C LEU A 10 5.42 -50.44 35.30
N THR A 11 4.13 -50.24 34.95
CA THR A 11 3.03 -51.19 34.61
C THR A 11 1.80 -50.44 34.03
N THR A 12 1.06 -51.10 33.11
CA THR A 12 -0.43 -51.10 32.88
C THR A 12 -1.26 -49.83 32.57
N ALA A 13 -2.29 -50.08 31.72
CA ALA A 13 -3.32 -49.17 31.16
C ALA A 13 -2.79 -48.21 30.06
N GLN A 14 -3.43 -48.06 28.89
CA GLN A 14 -4.76 -48.48 28.42
C GLN A 14 -4.73 -48.88 26.92
N GLU A 15 -5.83 -49.41 26.38
CA GLU A 15 -5.94 -50.16 25.10
C GLU A 15 -5.80 -49.33 23.80
N ASP A 16 -5.33 -50.02 22.76
CA ASP A 16 -5.45 -49.81 21.31
C ASP A 16 -5.99 -48.48 20.76
N ALA A 17 -5.06 -47.69 20.20
CA ALA A 17 -5.28 -46.98 18.94
C ALA A 17 -3.96 -46.96 18.14
N VAL A 18 -3.91 -47.64 17.00
CA VAL A 18 -2.74 -47.59 16.09
C VAL A 18 -2.85 -46.32 15.27
N ASP A 19 -2.23 -45.26 15.77
CA ASP A 19 -2.05 -44.02 15.03
C ASP A 19 -0.90 -44.19 14.02
N SER A 20 -1.25 -44.49 12.77
CA SER A 20 -0.28 -44.62 11.67
C SER A 20 -0.57 -43.59 10.58
N ILE A 21 -0.09 -42.37 10.81
CA ILE A 21 0.05 -41.31 9.82
C ILE A 21 1.00 -41.81 8.71
N VAL A 22 0.44 -42.31 7.60
CA VAL A 22 1.19 -42.67 6.39
C VAL A 22 0.35 -42.27 5.17
N ASN A 23 0.97 -41.52 4.25
CA ASN A 23 0.44 -40.94 3.00
C ASN A 23 -0.27 -39.58 3.11
N LEU A 24 0.54 -38.52 3.29
CA LEU A 24 0.29 -37.20 2.71
C LEU A 24 1.52 -36.78 1.89
N PRO A 25 1.36 -36.55 0.57
CA PRO A 25 2.22 -35.67 -0.21
C PRO A 25 1.43 -34.50 -0.84
N ASP A 26 2.14 -33.43 -1.17
CA ASP A 26 1.60 -32.10 -1.50
C ASP A 26 0.82 -31.98 -2.83
N ASP A 27 0.18 -30.82 -2.99
CA ASP A 27 -0.23 -30.18 -4.26
C ASP A 27 -1.21 -30.94 -5.19
N SER A 28 -2.45 -31.17 -4.72
CA SER A 28 -3.67 -30.87 -5.52
C SER A 28 -4.99 -31.14 -4.77
N ILE A 29 -6.01 -30.33 -5.09
CA ILE A 29 -7.38 -30.41 -4.57
C ILE A 29 -8.06 -31.74 -5.00
N PRO A 30 -8.80 -32.44 -4.12
CA PRO A 30 -9.38 -33.75 -4.45
C PRO A 30 -10.48 -33.66 -5.51
N LYS A 31 -10.54 -34.70 -6.35
CA LYS A 31 -11.31 -34.67 -7.61
C LYS A 31 -11.86 -36.09 -7.96
N SER A 32 -13.14 -36.44 -7.66
CA SER A 32 -13.93 -37.59 -8.25
C SER A 32 -15.39 -37.84 -7.72
N VAL A 33 -16.42 -37.32 -8.43
CA VAL A 33 -17.92 -37.44 -8.39
C VAL A 33 -18.64 -38.64 -9.04
N GLY A 34 -18.44 -39.88 -8.59
CA GLY A 34 -19.30 -41.03 -8.97
C GLY A 34 -18.83 -42.05 -10.03
N GLY A 35 -17.65 -42.00 -10.66
CA GLY A 35 -16.45 -41.17 -10.46
C GLY A 35 -16.36 -39.88 -11.28
N GLU A 36 -17.45 -39.41 -11.87
CA GLU A 36 -17.53 -38.31 -12.87
C GLU A 36 -17.34 -36.88 -12.28
N LEU A 37 -16.36 -36.76 -11.39
CA LEU A 37 -15.51 -35.59 -11.10
C LEU A 37 -16.10 -34.17 -11.32
N VAL A 38 -16.62 -33.53 -10.26
CA VAL A 38 -17.16 -32.16 -10.30
C VAL A 38 -16.11 -31.09 -9.93
N ALA A 39 -16.24 -29.88 -10.47
CA ALA A 39 -15.18 -28.87 -10.55
C ALA A 39 -14.92 -28.03 -9.27
N SER A 40 -13.65 -27.68 -9.04
CA SER A 40 -13.29 -26.46 -8.31
C SER A 40 -13.21 -25.29 -9.30
N SER A 41 -13.73 -24.12 -8.93
CA SER A 41 -13.82 -22.92 -9.79
C SER A 41 -12.52 -22.11 -9.87
N THR A 42 -11.38 -22.74 -9.58
CA THR A 42 -10.05 -22.12 -9.52
C THR A 42 -9.18 -22.58 -10.68
N ASN A 43 -8.73 -21.62 -11.49
CA ASN A 43 -7.68 -21.83 -12.49
C ASN A 43 -6.42 -21.08 -12.06
N GLU A 44 -5.33 -21.82 -11.84
CA GLU A 44 -3.98 -21.27 -11.74
C GLU A 44 -3.50 -20.87 -13.15
N ASP A 45 -3.08 -19.63 -13.34
CA ASP A 45 -2.40 -19.24 -14.58
C ASP A 45 -1.07 -19.99 -14.67
N PRO A 46 -0.81 -20.76 -15.74
CA PRO A 46 0.37 -21.62 -15.83
C PRO A 46 1.68 -20.83 -15.91
N THR A 47 1.62 -19.53 -16.18
CA THR A 47 2.76 -18.62 -16.39
C THR A 47 2.98 -17.69 -15.20
N SER A 48 1.93 -17.02 -14.71
CA SER A 48 2.05 -16.08 -13.58
C SER A 48 1.92 -16.74 -12.21
N LYS A 49 1.38 -17.97 -12.13
CA LYS A 49 1.09 -18.68 -10.86
C LYS A 49 0.01 -18.01 -10.00
N GLU A 50 -0.72 -17.06 -10.57
CA GLU A 50 -1.87 -16.43 -9.93
C GLU A 50 -3.12 -17.30 -10.05
N TRP A 51 -3.97 -17.25 -9.02
CA TRP A 51 -5.17 -18.08 -8.92
C TRP A 51 -6.41 -17.24 -9.25
N THR A 52 -7.07 -17.56 -10.37
CA THR A 52 -8.32 -16.91 -10.78
C THR A 52 -9.53 -17.73 -10.35
N PHE A 53 -10.50 -17.08 -9.72
CA PHE A 53 -11.74 -17.67 -9.24
C PHE A 53 -12.90 -17.26 -10.16
N ASP A 54 -13.62 -18.23 -10.71
CA ASP A 54 -14.81 -17.95 -11.53
C ASP A 54 -15.96 -17.45 -10.63
N ARG A 55 -16.34 -16.18 -10.81
CA ARG A 55 -17.43 -15.52 -10.05
C ARG A 55 -18.83 -16.08 -10.32
N SER A 56 -19.00 -16.98 -11.30
CA SER A 56 -20.30 -17.52 -11.70
C SER A 56 -20.68 -18.85 -11.03
N ILE A 57 -19.79 -19.46 -10.25
CA ILE A 57 -19.98 -20.77 -9.60
C ILE A 57 -20.14 -20.58 -8.09
N GLU A 58 -21.08 -21.31 -7.47
CA GLU A 58 -21.24 -21.36 -6.02
C GLU A 58 -19.90 -21.70 -5.34
N VAL A 59 -19.32 -20.73 -4.63
CA VAL A 59 -18.27 -21.00 -3.66
C VAL A 59 -18.97 -21.35 -2.35
N PRO A 60 -19.00 -22.63 -1.91
CA PRO A 60 -19.46 -22.93 -0.56
C PRO A 60 -18.56 -22.17 0.42
N GLN A 61 -19.15 -21.60 1.48
CA GLN A 61 -18.39 -20.85 2.48
C GLN A 61 -17.17 -21.66 2.93
N ALA A 62 -15.97 -21.19 2.56
CA ALA A 62 -14.74 -21.88 2.85
C ALA A 62 -14.47 -21.77 4.36
N SER A 63 -14.83 -22.81 5.10
CA SER A 63 -14.48 -22.95 6.50
C SER A 63 -13.01 -23.31 6.62
N ILE A 64 -12.17 -22.28 6.85
CA ILE A 64 -10.81 -22.47 7.34
C ILE A 64 -10.90 -23.23 8.66
N LYS A 65 -10.28 -24.41 8.77
CA LYS A 65 -10.27 -25.15 10.03
C LYS A 65 -9.38 -24.40 11.02
N ILE A 66 -9.70 -24.50 12.30
CA ILE A 66 -8.93 -23.87 13.40
C ILE A 66 -7.48 -24.41 13.47
N SER A 67 -7.17 -25.51 12.78
CA SER A 67 -5.84 -26.08 12.58
C SER A 67 -5.05 -25.52 11.39
N ASP A 68 -5.69 -24.79 10.47
CA ASP A 68 -5.08 -24.43 9.20
C ASP A 68 -4.15 -23.23 9.38
N THR A 69 -2.95 -23.33 8.77
CA THR A 69 -1.93 -22.29 8.92
C THR A 69 -2.13 -21.21 7.87
N LEU A 70 -2.72 -20.08 8.26
CA LEU A 70 -2.95 -18.96 7.35
C LEU A 70 -1.65 -18.16 7.15
N SER A 71 -0.97 -18.37 6.02
CA SER A 71 0.23 -17.64 5.64
C SER A 71 -0.15 -16.30 5.00
N ILE A 72 0.06 -15.20 5.72
CA ILE A 72 -0.13 -13.83 5.20
C ILE A 72 1.24 -13.15 5.19
N SER A 73 1.93 -13.22 4.04
CA SER A 73 3.33 -12.83 3.81
C SER A 73 4.41 -13.74 4.41
N GLU A 74 5.60 -13.69 3.82
CA GLU A 74 6.72 -14.63 4.02
C GLU A 74 7.38 -14.63 5.41
N ALA A 75 6.96 -13.76 6.33
CA ALA A 75 7.76 -13.40 7.51
C ALA A 75 7.34 -14.05 8.85
N THR A 76 6.09 -14.51 9.03
CA THR A 76 5.68 -15.06 10.33
C THR A 76 4.61 -16.15 10.27
N LEU A 77 4.99 -17.38 10.62
CA LEU A 77 4.05 -18.45 10.97
C LEU A 77 3.53 -18.19 12.38
N LEU A 78 2.22 -17.95 12.55
CA LEU A 78 1.62 -17.69 13.85
C LEU A 78 0.42 -18.64 14.06
N PRO A 79 0.53 -19.65 14.95
CA PRO A 79 -0.53 -20.62 15.14
C PRO A 79 -1.75 -19.98 15.81
N ILE A 80 -2.90 -20.04 15.15
CA ILE A 80 -4.20 -19.65 15.70
C ILE A 80 -4.66 -20.79 16.61
N THR A 81 -4.57 -20.61 17.93
CA THR A 81 -5.01 -21.64 18.88
C THR A 81 -6.50 -21.53 19.19
N ARG A 82 -7.15 -22.68 19.40
CA ARG A 82 -8.59 -22.80 19.74
C ARG A 82 -8.98 -21.85 20.89
N ASP A 83 -8.21 -21.85 21.96
CA ASP A 83 -8.46 -21.03 23.16
C ASP A 83 -8.45 -19.53 22.87
N LYS A 84 -7.65 -19.08 21.89
CA LYS A 84 -7.55 -17.67 21.51
C LYS A 84 -8.81 -17.22 20.75
N VAL A 85 -9.28 -18.05 19.82
CA VAL A 85 -10.55 -17.82 19.08
C VAL A 85 -11.76 -17.89 20.01
N LEU A 86 -11.84 -18.90 20.87
CA LEU A 86 -12.93 -19.04 21.86
C LEU A 86 -13.00 -17.88 22.88
N SER A 87 -11.93 -17.11 23.04
CA SER A 87 -11.90 -15.92 23.91
C SER A 87 -12.33 -14.61 23.22
N THR A 88 -12.53 -14.61 21.89
CA THR A 88 -12.75 -13.39 21.09
C THR A 88 -13.87 -13.58 20.06
N ASN A 89 -15.09 -13.15 20.41
CA ASN A 89 -16.31 -13.35 19.61
C ASN A 89 -16.32 -12.65 18.24
N ALA A 90 -15.48 -11.63 18.05
CA ALA A 90 -15.13 -11.07 16.76
C ALA A 90 -13.64 -10.73 16.80
N ILE A 91 -12.90 -11.17 15.77
CA ILE A 91 -11.46 -10.89 15.64
C ILE A 91 -11.29 -9.83 14.55
N ASN A 92 -11.17 -8.56 14.94
CA ASN A 92 -10.60 -7.57 14.03
C ASN A 92 -9.09 -7.85 13.93
N VAL A 93 -8.64 -8.25 12.73
CA VAL A 93 -7.24 -8.49 12.40
C VAL A 93 -6.71 -7.24 11.72
N SER A 94 -6.18 -6.31 12.51
CA SER A 94 -5.46 -5.15 11.97
C SER A 94 -3.96 -5.40 11.99
N SER A 95 -3.26 -5.07 10.89
CA SER A 95 -1.80 -5.04 10.86
C SER A 95 -1.32 -3.61 11.09
N SER A 96 -0.81 -3.29 12.28
CA SER A 96 0.00 -2.09 12.45
C SER A 96 1.41 -2.38 11.95
N ILE A 97 1.85 -1.66 10.91
CA ILE A 97 3.26 -1.64 10.51
C ILE A 97 3.98 -0.74 11.52
N ASP A 98 4.98 -1.28 12.21
CA ASP A 98 5.92 -0.48 12.99
C ASP A 98 7.04 -0.02 12.06
N ASP A 99 6.89 1.19 11.51
CA ASP A 99 7.84 1.77 10.54
C ASP A 99 9.26 1.92 11.09
N PHE A 100 9.43 1.92 12.42
CA PHE A 100 10.74 1.99 13.08
C PHE A 100 11.43 0.63 13.24
N ALA A 101 10.64 -0.44 13.42
CA ALA A 101 11.15 -1.80 13.61
C ALA A 101 11.11 -2.67 12.35
N GLY A 102 10.37 -2.26 11.31
CA GLY A 102 10.11 -3.07 10.11
C GLY A 102 9.28 -4.33 10.39
N SER A 103 8.63 -4.41 11.56
CA SER A 103 7.81 -5.56 11.96
C SER A 103 6.33 -5.20 11.90
N SER A 104 5.55 -5.94 11.12
CA SER A 104 4.10 -5.93 11.23
C SER A 104 3.69 -6.61 12.54
N ARG A 105 3.02 -5.87 13.43
CA ARG A 105 2.38 -6.46 14.61
C ARG A 105 0.89 -6.56 14.33
N LEU A 106 0.38 -7.79 14.34
CA LEU A 106 -1.06 -8.03 14.27
C LEU A 106 -1.68 -7.62 15.61
N ASN A 107 -2.54 -6.61 15.57
CA ASN A 107 -3.28 -6.15 16.73
C ASN A 107 -4.70 -6.73 16.66
N PHE A 108 -5.03 -7.53 17.67
CA PHE A 108 -6.31 -8.21 17.79
C PHE A 108 -7.20 -7.42 18.75
N GLN A 109 -8.11 -6.61 18.20
CA GLN A 109 -8.98 -5.78 19.01
C GLN A 109 -10.33 -6.47 19.23
N HIS A 110 -10.65 -6.76 20.49
CA HIS A 110 -11.94 -7.29 20.90
C HIS A 110 -12.99 -6.16 20.84
N VAL A 111 -13.88 -6.24 19.85
CA VAL A 111 -15.11 -5.45 19.82
C VAL A 111 -16.15 -6.21 20.67
N PRO A 112 -16.64 -5.66 21.79
CA PRO A 112 -17.62 -6.36 22.61
C PRO A 112 -18.97 -6.39 21.90
N SER A 113 -19.31 -7.53 21.28
CA SER A 113 -20.64 -7.73 20.69
C SER A 113 -21.70 -7.69 21.80
N GLY A 114 -22.55 -6.66 21.80
CA GLY A 114 -23.67 -6.56 22.73
C GLY A 114 -24.65 -7.72 22.53
N ARG A 115 -24.62 -8.71 23.43
CA ARG A 115 -25.55 -9.85 23.44
C ARG A 115 -26.96 -9.35 23.75
N VAL A 116 -27.85 -9.37 22.76
CA VAL A 116 -29.28 -9.12 22.97
C VAL A 116 -30.03 -10.43 22.86
N VAL A 117 -30.75 -10.78 23.92
CA VAL A 117 -31.72 -11.88 23.92
C VAL A 117 -33.08 -11.28 23.57
N ILE A 118 -33.63 -11.67 22.42
CA ILE A 118 -34.99 -11.28 22.02
C ILE A 118 -35.85 -12.54 22.08
N ALA A 119 -36.78 -12.57 23.04
CA ALA A 119 -37.80 -13.61 23.16
C ALA A 119 -39.16 -13.07 22.74
N GLN A 120 -39.91 -13.84 21.96
CA GLN A 120 -41.30 -13.50 21.65
C GLN A 120 -42.21 -13.84 22.86
N PRO A 121 -43.19 -12.98 23.21
CA PRO A 121 -43.79 -13.00 24.55
C PRO A 121 -44.92 -14.02 24.78
N ASP A 122 -45.35 -14.78 23.78
CA ASP A 122 -46.50 -15.70 23.88
C ASP A 122 -46.15 -17.15 23.48
N PHE A 123 -46.76 -18.08 24.20
CA PHE A 123 -46.64 -19.54 24.05
C PHE A 123 -47.98 -20.25 24.36
N GLY A 124 -49.10 -19.51 24.35
CA GLY A 124 -50.42 -20.00 24.76
C GLY A 124 -51.12 -20.93 23.75
N THR A 125 -50.60 -21.07 22.52
CA THR A 125 -51.19 -21.89 21.45
C THR A 125 -50.21 -22.94 20.94
N THR A 126 -50.69 -24.15 20.62
CA THR A 126 -49.89 -25.15 19.91
C THR A 126 -50.13 -25.04 18.40
N LEU A 127 -49.06 -24.75 17.67
CA LEU A 127 -48.99 -24.73 16.21
C LEU A 127 -48.71 -26.16 15.71
N SER A 128 -49.61 -26.67 14.86
CA SER A 128 -49.60 -28.06 14.39
C SER A 128 -49.63 -28.24 12.87
N SER A 129 -49.51 -27.16 12.10
CA SER A 129 -49.35 -27.21 10.65
C SER A 129 -48.11 -28.02 10.26
N ASN A 130 -48.20 -28.86 9.23
CA ASN A 130 -47.07 -29.67 8.76
C ASN A 130 -47.05 -29.69 7.21
N PRO A 131 -46.08 -29.01 6.57
CA PRO A 131 -45.05 -28.17 7.18
C PRO A 131 -45.64 -26.93 7.88
N LEU A 132 -44.95 -26.45 8.92
CA LEU A 132 -45.18 -25.13 9.50
C LEU A 132 -44.24 -24.15 8.80
N VAL A 133 -44.79 -23.09 8.22
CA VAL A 133 -44.04 -22.10 7.43
C VAL A 133 -44.17 -20.74 8.10
N VAL A 134 -43.05 -20.09 8.36
CA VAL A 134 -42.96 -18.86 9.15
C VAL A 134 -42.10 -17.84 8.41
N SER A 135 -42.64 -16.63 8.22
CA SER A 135 -41.87 -15.51 7.67
C SER A 135 -40.95 -14.91 8.74
N LEU A 136 -39.67 -14.76 8.41
CA LEU A 136 -38.68 -14.02 9.18
C LEU A 136 -38.33 -12.73 8.45
N PHE A 137 -38.07 -11.65 9.18
CA PHE A 137 -37.63 -10.38 8.63
C PHE A 137 -36.59 -9.77 9.56
N SER A 138 -35.37 -9.55 9.09
CA SER A 138 -34.34 -8.93 9.92
C SER A 138 -34.38 -7.41 9.84
N THR A 139 -34.44 -6.76 11.00
CA THR A 139 -34.48 -5.30 11.14
C THR A 139 -33.09 -4.67 11.34
N LEU A 140 -32.03 -5.48 11.42
CA LEU A 140 -30.63 -5.08 11.63
C LEU A 140 -29.70 -6.10 10.95
N SER A 141 -28.45 -5.74 10.66
CA SER A 141 -27.44 -6.72 10.22
C SER A 141 -26.88 -7.45 11.45
N ASN A 142 -27.04 -8.77 11.49
CA ASN A 142 -26.81 -9.54 12.71
C ASN A 142 -26.36 -10.99 12.45
N GLN A 143 -25.74 -11.57 13.49
CA GLN A 143 -25.44 -12.98 13.58
C GLN A 143 -26.26 -13.59 14.71
N THR A 144 -26.91 -14.73 14.45
CA THR A 144 -27.67 -15.51 15.43
C THR A 144 -26.92 -16.80 15.74
N ASP A 145 -26.50 -16.94 17.00
CA ASP A 145 -25.66 -18.05 17.46
C ASP A 145 -26.45 -19.14 18.19
N ILE A 146 -27.59 -18.78 18.80
CA ILE A 146 -28.51 -19.72 19.47
C ILE A 146 -29.95 -19.39 19.07
N VAL A 147 -30.76 -20.43 18.83
CA VAL A 147 -32.22 -20.35 18.68
C VAL A 147 -32.89 -21.36 19.62
N THR A 148 -33.83 -20.91 20.44
CA THR A 148 -34.67 -21.76 21.29
C THR A 148 -36.09 -21.83 20.73
N LEU A 149 -36.61 -23.05 20.56
CA LEU A 149 -38.02 -23.35 20.26
C LEU A 149 -38.70 -23.94 21.50
N LYS A 150 -39.96 -23.55 21.76
CA LYS A 150 -40.81 -24.24 22.75
C LYS A 150 -41.64 -25.33 22.10
N ILE A 151 -41.45 -26.58 22.51
CA ILE A 151 -42.09 -27.77 21.95
C ILE A 151 -43.20 -28.25 22.91
N GLY A 152 -44.45 -28.22 22.44
CA GLY A 152 -45.64 -28.55 23.24
C GLY A 152 -45.89 -30.06 23.45
N SER A 153 -45.36 -30.92 22.56
CA SER A 153 -45.39 -32.38 22.65
C SER A 153 -44.20 -32.94 21.86
N PRO A 154 -43.60 -34.07 22.24
CA PRO A 154 -42.38 -34.56 21.60
C PRO A 154 -42.55 -34.73 20.08
N MET A 155 -41.56 -34.25 19.31
CA MET A 155 -41.61 -34.26 17.85
C MET A 155 -40.56 -35.23 17.30
N ALA A 156 -41.01 -36.31 16.67
CA ALA A 156 -40.14 -37.19 15.91
C ALA A 156 -39.82 -36.60 14.54
N ASN A 157 -38.63 -36.92 14.03
CA ASN A 157 -38.23 -36.69 12.64
C ASN A 157 -38.19 -35.19 12.24
N PHE A 158 -37.89 -34.31 13.19
CA PHE A 158 -37.79 -32.86 13.00
C PHE A 158 -36.70 -32.47 12.00
N ARG A 159 -37.09 -31.65 11.04
CA ARG A 159 -36.26 -31.00 10.03
C ARG A 159 -36.66 -29.54 9.94
N ALA A 160 -35.71 -28.66 9.67
CA ALA A 160 -36.04 -27.30 9.24
C ALA A 160 -35.08 -26.73 8.22
N THR A 161 -35.56 -25.75 7.45
CA THR A 161 -34.76 -24.92 6.54
C THR A 161 -35.07 -23.45 6.76
N ILE A 162 -34.04 -22.60 6.66
CA ILE A 162 -34.18 -21.14 6.55
C ILE A 162 -33.77 -20.77 5.13
N VAL A 163 -34.66 -20.12 4.40
CA VAL A 163 -34.45 -19.74 2.98
C VAL A 163 -34.55 -18.23 2.84
N ASP A 164 -33.64 -17.60 2.11
CA ASP A 164 -33.77 -16.20 1.71
C ASP A 164 -34.84 -16.08 0.61
N ASN A 165 -35.86 -15.25 0.84
CA ASN A 165 -36.99 -15.10 -0.06
C ASN A 165 -36.65 -14.35 -1.35
N LEU A 166 -35.58 -13.55 -1.37
CA LEU A 166 -35.14 -12.82 -2.56
C LEU A 166 -34.30 -13.70 -3.49
N THR A 167 -33.38 -14.47 -2.93
CA THR A 167 -32.39 -15.26 -3.69
C THR A 167 -32.78 -16.73 -3.85
N GLY A 168 -33.69 -17.24 -3.03
CA GLY A 168 -34.02 -18.67 -2.96
C GLY A 168 -32.94 -19.52 -2.28
N ILE A 169 -31.85 -18.91 -1.79
CA ILE A 169 -30.72 -19.61 -1.18
C ILE A 169 -31.11 -20.10 0.21
N ILE A 170 -30.78 -21.36 0.53
CA ILE A 170 -30.97 -21.93 1.87
C ILE A 170 -29.84 -21.43 2.77
N LEU A 171 -30.17 -20.52 3.68
CA LEU A 171 -29.27 -19.91 4.66
C LEU A 171 -28.86 -20.91 5.76
N LYS A 172 -29.75 -21.85 6.13
CA LYS A 172 -29.47 -22.88 7.14
C LYS A 172 -30.34 -24.13 6.94
N TYR A 173 -29.75 -25.29 7.19
CA TYR A 173 -30.45 -26.57 7.36
C TYR A 173 -30.37 -27.00 8.83
N ILE A 174 -31.41 -27.66 9.35
CA ILE A 174 -31.44 -28.26 10.69
C ILE A 174 -32.00 -29.69 10.57
N PRO A 175 -31.27 -30.73 11.04
CA PRO A 175 -29.90 -30.67 11.58
C PRO A 175 -28.82 -30.50 10.49
N SER A 176 -29.05 -31.06 9.29
CA SER A 176 -28.11 -31.01 8.17
C SER A 176 -28.85 -31.10 6.84
N LYS A 177 -28.16 -30.77 5.74
CA LYS A 177 -28.71 -30.93 4.38
C LYS A 177 -29.13 -32.37 4.10
N GLU A 178 -28.25 -33.33 4.38
CA GLU A 178 -28.52 -34.77 4.18
C GLU A 178 -29.75 -35.24 4.97
N ALA A 179 -29.91 -34.78 6.21
CA ALA A 179 -31.08 -35.09 7.04
C ALA A 179 -32.39 -34.52 6.45
N VAL A 180 -32.34 -33.30 5.92
CA VAL A 180 -33.48 -32.67 5.23
C VAL A 180 -33.83 -33.42 3.94
N ASP A 181 -32.84 -33.68 3.10
CA ASP A 181 -33.00 -34.30 1.77
C ASP A 181 -33.41 -35.79 1.86
N SER A 182 -32.94 -36.52 2.87
CA SER A 182 -33.26 -37.95 3.09
C SER A 182 -34.58 -38.20 3.83
N GLY A 183 -35.18 -37.18 4.46
CA GLY A 183 -36.36 -37.34 5.28
C GLY A 183 -36.12 -38.04 6.63
N ILE A 184 -34.88 -38.00 7.15
CA ILE A 184 -34.50 -38.51 8.49
C ILE A 184 -34.01 -37.35 9.35
N GLY A 185 -34.71 -37.04 10.45
CA GLY A 185 -34.52 -35.82 11.25
C GLY A 185 -34.27 -36.08 12.75
N LEU A 186 -34.22 -35.00 13.53
CA LEU A 186 -34.01 -35.04 14.98
C LEU A 186 -35.27 -35.55 15.72
N SER A 187 -35.08 -36.07 16.94
CA SER A 187 -36.17 -36.26 17.90
C SER A 187 -36.11 -35.16 18.96
N LEU A 188 -37.09 -34.25 18.98
CA LEU A 188 -37.17 -33.17 19.96
C LEU A 188 -38.03 -33.60 21.17
N PRO A 189 -37.57 -33.37 22.41
CA PRO A 189 -38.40 -33.55 23.59
C PRO A 189 -39.48 -32.46 23.67
N ALA A 190 -40.48 -32.65 24.54
CA ALA A 190 -41.34 -31.54 24.96
C ALA A 190 -40.58 -30.61 25.93
N GLY A 191 -40.92 -29.32 25.90
CA GLY A 191 -40.17 -28.26 26.61
C GLY A 191 -39.29 -27.46 25.65
N ASP A 192 -38.19 -26.93 26.16
CA ASP A 192 -37.29 -26.08 25.38
C ASP A 192 -36.35 -26.94 24.53
N SER A 193 -36.24 -26.63 23.24
CA SER A 193 -35.27 -27.21 22.31
C SER A 193 -34.36 -26.11 21.78
N VAL A 194 -33.07 -26.18 22.13
CA VAL A 194 -32.06 -25.15 21.91
C VAL A 194 -31.09 -25.63 20.81
N PHE A 195 -30.98 -24.84 19.75
CA PHE A 195 -30.07 -25.06 18.63
C PHE A 195 -28.92 -24.07 18.71
N HIS A 196 -27.71 -24.56 18.94
CA HIS A 196 -26.48 -23.77 18.87
C HIS A 196 -25.90 -23.84 17.45
N PHE A 197 -25.77 -22.70 16.78
CA PHE A 197 -25.20 -22.60 15.43
C PHE A 197 -23.70 -22.24 15.41
N ASN A 198 -23.09 -22.06 16.59
CA ASN A 198 -21.70 -21.66 16.76
C ASN A 198 -20.95 -22.54 17.79
N SER A 199 -21.21 -23.86 17.79
CA SER A 199 -20.61 -24.81 18.74
C SER A 199 -20.60 -26.25 18.20
N ASP A 200 -19.55 -27.00 18.54
CA ASP A 200 -19.23 -28.37 18.14
C ASP A 200 -19.39 -29.40 19.29
N LEU A 201 -20.04 -29.03 20.39
CA LEU A 201 -20.26 -29.94 21.51
C LEU A 201 -21.18 -31.12 21.11
N PRO A 202 -21.11 -32.27 21.80
CA PRO A 202 -22.04 -33.37 21.54
C PRO A 202 -23.49 -33.02 21.91
N ASP A 203 -24.45 -33.37 21.05
CA ASP A 203 -25.88 -33.24 21.31
C ASP A 203 -26.29 -33.88 22.65
N ASN A 204 -27.24 -33.24 23.34
CA ASN A 204 -27.98 -33.85 24.44
C ASN A 204 -29.50 -33.77 24.15
N PRO A 205 -30.04 -34.69 23.32
CA PRO A 205 -31.45 -34.67 22.95
C PRO A 205 -32.40 -34.83 24.15
N SER A 206 -31.94 -35.47 25.24
CA SER A 206 -32.74 -35.64 26.46
C SER A 206 -32.98 -34.34 27.23
N ALA A 207 -32.11 -33.35 27.04
CA ALA A 207 -32.23 -31.99 27.58
C ALA A 207 -32.64 -30.97 26.51
N GLY A 208 -32.96 -31.41 25.29
CA GLY A 208 -33.31 -30.55 24.16
C GLY A 208 -32.14 -29.73 23.60
N LEU A 209 -30.89 -30.09 23.87
CA LEU A 209 -29.71 -29.35 23.40
C LEU A 209 -29.14 -29.96 22.13
N PHE A 210 -29.01 -29.17 21.07
CA PHE A 210 -28.52 -29.58 19.76
C PHE A 210 -27.43 -28.61 19.24
N TYR A 211 -26.31 -29.14 18.78
CA TYR A 211 -25.12 -28.39 18.38
C TYR A 211 -24.82 -28.59 16.89
N MET A 212 -25.01 -27.53 16.10
CA MET A 212 -25.06 -27.57 14.64
C MET A 212 -23.75 -27.10 13.98
N GLY A 213 -22.62 -27.19 14.71
CA GLY A 213 -21.28 -26.80 14.27
C GLY A 213 -21.01 -25.29 14.32
N PHE A 214 -19.93 -24.86 13.65
CA PHE A 214 -19.47 -23.46 13.57
C PHE A 214 -19.96 -22.75 12.29
N THR A 215 -21.27 -22.72 12.06
CA THR A 215 -21.88 -22.02 10.92
C THR A 215 -23.06 -21.17 11.41
N PRO A 216 -22.79 -20.00 12.03
CA PRO A 216 -23.83 -19.18 12.63
C PRO A 216 -24.76 -18.61 11.56
N LEU A 217 -26.03 -18.37 11.92
CA LEU A 217 -27.01 -17.81 11.00
C LEU A 217 -26.79 -16.30 10.87
N ARG A 218 -26.25 -15.86 9.74
CA ARG A 218 -26.10 -14.43 9.41
C ARG A 218 -27.30 -13.93 8.63
N GLN A 219 -27.80 -12.76 9.00
CA GLN A 219 -28.88 -12.06 8.30
C GLN A 219 -28.51 -10.58 8.15
N TYR A 220 -28.91 -9.98 7.04
CA TYR A 220 -28.65 -8.56 6.76
C TYR A 220 -29.89 -7.70 7.03
N LEU A 221 -29.68 -6.41 7.30
CA LEU A 221 -30.74 -5.40 7.42
C LEU A 221 -31.72 -5.48 6.24
N GLY A 222 -33.00 -5.70 6.53
CA GLY A 222 -34.08 -5.78 5.54
C GLY A 222 -34.22 -7.13 4.85
N GLN A 223 -33.40 -8.13 5.18
CA GLN A 223 -33.51 -9.46 4.58
C GLN A 223 -34.79 -10.17 5.06
N ALA A 224 -35.61 -10.57 4.08
CA ALA A 224 -36.78 -11.42 4.30
C ALA A 224 -36.40 -12.88 4.08
N SER A 225 -36.77 -13.75 5.01
CA SER A 225 -36.49 -15.19 4.94
C SER A 225 -37.73 -16.01 5.30
N THR A 226 -37.74 -17.29 4.98
CA THR A 226 -38.78 -18.23 5.38
C THR A 226 -38.16 -19.37 6.17
N PHE A 227 -38.66 -19.61 7.38
CA PHE A 227 -38.36 -20.79 8.18
C PHE A 227 -39.45 -21.84 7.97
N THR A 228 -39.06 -23.00 7.45
CA THR A 228 -39.96 -24.13 7.20
C THR A 228 -39.61 -25.27 8.13
N VAL A 229 -40.56 -25.69 8.98
CA VAL A 229 -40.45 -26.85 9.87
C VAL A 229 -41.24 -28.02 9.32
N MET A 230 -40.64 -29.21 9.37
CA MET A 230 -41.24 -30.49 9.02
C MET A 230 -40.97 -31.48 10.15
N ALA A 231 -41.92 -32.37 10.44
CA ALA A 231 -41.77 -33.45 11.41
C ALA A 231 -42.78 -34.57 11.07
N ASP A 232 -42.78 -35.68 11.82
CA ASP A 232 -43.88 -36.65 11.72
C ASP A 232 -45.18 -36.05 12.29
N SER A 233 -45.07 -35.24 13.35
CA SER A 233 -46.12 -34.39 13.89
C SER A 233 -45.53 -33.08 14.40
N VAL A 234 -46.02 -31.93 13.93
CA VAL A 234 -45.59 -30.61 14.42
C VAL A 234 -46.40 -30.24 15.65
N SER A 235 -45.71 -29.73 16.67
CA SER A 235 -46.31 -29.34 17.96
C SER A 235 -45.47 -28.26 18.63
N ILE A 236 -45.31 -27.10 18.00
CA ILE A 236 -44.51 -25.98 18.52
C ILE A 236 -45.44 -24.98 19.22
N LEU A 237 -45.05 -24.46 20.38
CA LEU A 237 -45.81 -23.43 21.10
C LEU A 237 -45.56 -22.05 20.49
N GLY A 238 -46.57 -21.20 20.50
CA GLY A 238 -46.52 -19.84 19.98
C GLY A 238 -47.82 -19.08 20.22
N GLU A 239 -48.02 -17.99 19.47
CA GLU A 239 -49.24 -17.17 19.53
C GLU A 239 -50.35 -17.68 18.59
N PRO A 240 -51.62 -17.31 18.83
CA PRO A 240 -52.74 -17.61 17.93
C PRO A 240 -52.59 -17.11 16.48
N GLY A 241 -51.69 -16.14 16.23
CA GLY A 241 -51.39 -15.61 14.90
C GLY A 241 -50.56 -16.54 14.02
N GLY A 242 -50.07 -17.67 14.56
CA GLY A 242 -49.26 -18.63 13.81
C GLY A 242 -47.74 -18.40 13.91
N ILE A 243 -47.31 -17.42 14.72
CA ILE A 243 -45.90 -17.17 14.99
C ILE A 243 -45.45 -18.10 16.15
N PRO A 244 -44.45 -18.99 15.94
CA PRO A 244 -43.91 -19.83 17.00
C PRO A 244 -43.11 -19.02 18.02
N TYR A 245 -42.97 -19.53 19.24
CA TYR A 245 -42.03 -18.97 20.21
C TYR A 245 -40.59 -19.14 19.72
N PHE A 246 -39.92 -18.01 19.50
CA PHE A 246 -38.48 -17.93 19.31
C PHE A 246 -37.83 -17.10 20.42
N GLU A 247 -36.73 -17.61 20.95
CA GLU A 247 -35.74 -16.84 21.70
C GLU A 247 -34.39 -17.00 21.02
N ASN A 248 -33.79 -15.87 20.59
CA ASN A 248 -32.54 -15.87 19.84
C ASN A 248 -31.44 -15.12 20.59
N GLU A 249 -30.22 -15.66 20.56
CA GLU A 249 -29.01 -14.94 20.97
C GLU A 249 -28.41 -14.24 19.76
N ILE A 250 -28.45 -12.90 19.77
CA ILE A 250 -28.05 -12.05 18.64
C ILE A 250 -26.77 -11.28 18.97
N HIS A 251 -25.80 -11.34 18.05
CA HIS A 251 -24.59 -10.52 18.01
C HIS A 251 -24.68 -9.53 16.84
N PHE A 252 -24.35 -8.26 17.08
CA PHE A 252 -24.29 -7.25 16.02
C PHE A 252 -23.00 -7.37 15.22
N LEU A 253 -23.11 -7.24 13.90
CA LEU A 253 -21.97 -7.20 12.99
C LEU A 253 -21.54 -5.73 12.80
N GLU A 254 -20.63 -5.25 13.64
CA GLU A 254 -19.87 -4.05 13.33
C GLU A 254 -18.77 -4.41 12.32
N GLU A 255 -19.09 -4.31 11.03
CA GLU A 255 -18.07 -4.34 9.97
C GLU A 255 -17.25 -3.04 10.03
N THR A 256 -16.18 -3.05 10.83
CA THR A 256 -15.13 -2.04 10.72
C THR A 256 -14.29 -2.35 9.49
N THR A 257 -14.65 -1.78 8.34
CA THR A 257 -13.79 -1.79 7.16
C THR A 257 -12.48 -1.10 7.55
N VAL A 258 -11.38 -1.86 7.67
CA VAL A 258 -10.05 -1.28 7.84
C VAL A 258 -9.60 -0.81 6.45
N PRO A 259 -9.52 0.50 6.18
CA PRO A 259 -8.98 0.95 4.91
C PRO A 259 -7.51 0.56 4.85
N PHE A 260 -7.15 -0.31 3.90
CA PHE A 260 -5.76 -0.42 3.50
C PHE A 260 -5.39 0.89 2.82
N THR A 261 -4.58 1.71 3.49
CA THR A 261 -4.10 2.97 2.91
C THR A 261 -3.15 2.65 1.75
N GLU A 262 -3.63 2.74 0.51
CA GLU A 262 -2.87 2.36 -0.70
C GLU A 262 -1.66 3.28 -1.03
N ASN A 263 -1.35 4.26 -0.18
CA ASN A 263 -0.15 5.11 -0.29
C ASN A 263 1.13 4.42 0.19
N ILE A 264 1.36 3.18 -0.23
CA ILE A 264 2.65 2.50 -0.03
C ILE A 264 3.53 2.81 -1.24
N THR A 265 4.37 3.84 -1.14
CA THR A 265 5.64 3.84 -1.86
C THR A 265 6.44 2.64 -1.37
N ASN A 266 6.43 1.55 -2.13
CA ASN A 266 7.20 0.35 -1.78
C ASN A 266 8.66 0.75 -1.66
N VAL A 267 9.22 0.70 -0.44
CA VAL A 267 10.58 1.17 -0.15
C VAL A 267 11.67 0.33 -0.86
N LYS A 268 11.29 -0.79 -1.49
CA LYS A 268 12.14 -1.61 -2.37
C LYS A 268 12.06 -1.24 -3.86
N ASP A 269 11.06 -0.47 -4.28
CA ASP A 269 10.95 -0.05 -5.68
C ASP A 269 12.09 0.93 -6.00
N SER A 270 12.74 0.73 -7.14
CA SER A 270 13.80 1.64 -7.61
C SER A 270 13.27 3.01 -8.08
N TYR A 271 11.94 3.21 -8.07
CA TYR A 271 11.26 4.41 -8.55
C TYR A 271 10.01 4.70 -7.70
N SER A 272 9.90 5.92 -7.18
CA SER A 272 8.63 6.43 -6.65
C SER A 272 7.70 6.78 -7.80
N ARG A 273 6.48 6.22 -7.81
CA ARG A 273 5.43 6.58 -8.78
C ARG A 273 4.55 7.67 -8.19
N LEU A 274 4.72 8.90 -8.67
CA LEU A 274 3.84 10.02 -8.35
C LEU A 274 2.77 10.13 -9.45
N ASN A 275 1.56 10.58 -9.10
CA ASN A 275 0.45 10.80 -10.03
C ASN A 275 0.08 9.54 -10.86
N ASN A 276 0.17 8.35 -10.26
CA ASN A 276 -0.08 7.05 -10.91
C ASN A 276 -1.49 6.88 -11.50
N GLU A 277 -2.49 7.59 -10.99
CA GLU A 277 -3.88 7.58 -11.50
C GLU A 277 -4.18 8.71 -12.50
N PHE A 278 -3.18 9.52 -12.88
CA PHE A 278 -3.42 10.69 -13.71
C PHE A 278 -3.80 10.34 -15.16
N THR A 279 -5.00 10.78 -15.58
CA THR A 279 -5.57 10.54 -16.92
C THR A 279 -5.83 11.83 -17.72
N GLY A 280 -5.31 12.97 -17.24
CA GLY A 280 -5.54 14.28 -17.87
C GLY A 280 -4.80 14.47 -19.20
N LEU A 281 -5.34 15.34 -20.06
CA LEU A 281 -4.74 15.74 -21.34
C LEU A 281 -3.79 16.95 -21.24
N THR A 282 -3.84 17.67 -20.12
CA THR A 282 -2.85 18.68 -19.73
C THR A 282 -1.81 18.05 -18.81
N GLY A 283 -0.58 18.55 -18.78
CA GLY A 283 0.36 18.13 -17.76
C GLY A 283 -0.11 18.51 -16.36
N THR A 284 0.45 17.84 -15.35
CA THR A 284 0.29 18.17 -13.95
C THR A 284 1.65 18.20 -13.28
N THR A 285 1.80 19.05 -12.29
CA THR A 285 2.96 19.07 -11.40
C THR A 285 3.03 17.79 -10.56
N GLY A 286 4.24 17.41 -10.14
CA GLY A 286 4.46 16.26 -9.27
C GLY A 286 5.91 16.20 -8.81
N GLY A 287 6.13 15.97 -7.51
CA GLY A 287 7.47 16.05 -6.95
C GLY A 287 7.57 15.67 -5.48
N ASN A 288 8.73 15.97 -4.90
CA ASN A 288 9.03 15.75 -3.49
C ASN A 288 9.08 17.10 -2.77
N VAL A 289 8.40 17.18 -1.62
CA VAL A 289 8.40 18.35 -0.73
C VAL A 289 9.04 17.95 0.59
N VAL A 290 10.03 18.73 1.02
CA VAL A 290 10.79 18.48 2.26
C VAL A 290 10.70 19.72 3.15
N THR A 291 10.01 19.58 4.29
CA THR A 291 10.17 20.51 5.41
C THR A 291 11.57 20.34 5.99
N TYR A 292 12.44 21.35 5.82
CA TYR A 292 13.86 21.24 6.23
C TYR A 292 14.21 22.06 7.47
N LEU A 293 13.40 23.07 7.83
CA LEU A 293 13.61 23.87 9.03
C LEU A 293 12.31 24.51 9.51
N ALA A 294 11.84 24.11 10.69
CA ALA A 294 10.81 24.83 11.42
C ALA A 294 11.32 26.22 11.85
N THR A 295 10.46 27.23 11.81
CA THR A 295 10.74 28.54 12.41
C THR A 295 10.39 28.53 13.91
N ALA A 296 10.79 29.57 14.64
CA ALA A 296 10.38 29.74 16.04
C ALA A 296 8.90 30.13 16.20
N THR A 297 8.19 30.39 15.11
CA THR A 297 6.78 30.78 15.10
C THR A 297 5.90 29.53 15.13
N ASN A 298 5.29 29.25 16.28
CA ASN A 298 4.38 28.13 16.50
C ASN A 298 3.20 28.52 17.42
N ASP A 299 2.20 27.65 17.44
CA ASP A 299 1.06 27.71 18.35
C ASP A 299 0.51 26.30 18.62
N THR A 300 -0.47 26.20 19.50
CA THR A 300 -1.13 24.95 19.88
C THR A 300 -2.63 24.98 19.57
N ILE A 301 -3.19 23.81 19.33
CA ILE A 301 -4.59 23.59 18.97
C ILE A 301 -5.17 22.58 19.98
N THR A 302 -6.23 22.97 20.69
CA THR A 302 -6.95 22.06 21.60
C THR A 302 -8.00 21.24 20.84
N THR A 303 -8.53 20.19 21.46
CA THR A 303 -9.57 19.34 20.84
C THR A 303 -10.82 20.16 20.44
N GLY A 304 -11.43 19.79 19.31
CA GLY A 304 -12.69 20.41 18.83
C GLY A 304 -12.52 21.81 18.24
N GLN A 305 -11.31 22.26 17.92
CA GLN A 305 -11.05 23.61 17.38
C GLN A 305 -10.91 23.68 15.85
N PHE A 306 -10.99 22.55 15.14
CA PHE A 306 -10.98 22.51 13.68
C PHE A 306 -12.39 22.67 13.12
N THR A 307 -12.54 23.47 12.07
CA THR A 307 -13.77 23.59 11.27
C THR A 307 -13.43 23.37 9.80
N VAL A 308 -14.06 22.35 9.20
CA VAL A 308 -13.92 22.04 7.77
C VAL A 308 -14.45 23.19 6.90
N GLY A 309 -13.83 23.40 5.74
CA GLY A 309 -14.30 24.34 4.74
C GLY A 309 -15.42 23.76 3.86
N ASP A 310 -16.40 24.60 3.51
CA ASP A 310 -17.45 24.31 2.54
C ASP A 310 -17.05 24.76 1.14
N ALA A 311 -17.11 23.85 0.16
CA ALA A 311 -16.62 24.10 -1.20
C ALA A 311 -17.25 25.34 -1.85
N GLY A 312 -16.42 26.33 -2.21
CA GLY A 312 -16.85 27.61 -2.79
C GLY A 312 -17.58 28.57 -1.84
N VAL A 313 -17.71 28.25 -0.55
CA VAL A 313 -18.50 29.03 0.44
C VAL A 313 -17.64 29.49 1.63
N SER A 314 -16.85 28.61 2.23
CA SER A 314 -16.05 28.90 3.42
C SER A 314 -14.71 28.16 3.37
N ASN A 315 -13.62 28.85 3.68
CA ASN A 315 -12.31 28.20 3.82
C ASN A 315 -12.20 27.51 5.19
N PRO A 316 -11.37 26.46 5.33
CA PRO A 316 -11.19 25.76 6.60
C PRO A 316 -10.60 26.71 7.66
N THR A 317 -11.04 26.56 8.91
CA THR A 317 -10.55 27.38 10.04
C THR A 317 -10.13 26.55 11.24
N ILE A 318 -9.22 27.11 12.03
CA ILE A 318 -8.73 26.57 13.29
C ILE A 318 -8.80 27.68 14.33
N VAL A 319 -9.27 27.36 15.54
CA VAL A 319 -9.09 28.24 16.70
C VAL A 319 -7.81 27.84 17.45
N THR A 320 -6.81 28.70 17.42
CA THR A 320 -5.52 28.47 18.09
C THR A 320 -5.52 29.06 19.51
N VAL A 321 -4.51 28.72 20.32
CA VAL A 321 -4.39 29.26 21.69
C VAL A 321 -3.90 30.72 21.69
N THR A 322 -3.05 31.11 20.74
CA THR A 322 -2.40 32.43 20.69
C THR A 322 -2.83 33.21 19.44
N GLY A 323 -3.29 34.44 19.62
CA GLY A 323 -3.83 35.20 18.49
C GLY A 323 -2.78 35.92 17.61
N ASN A 324 -3.03 35.93 16.29
CA ASN A 324 -2.26 36.65 15.26
C ASN A 324 -0.78 36.21 15.14
N VAL A 325 -0.51 34.91 15.33
CA VAL A 325 0.86 34.34 15.28
C VAL A 325 1.40 34.19 13.85
N PHE A 326 0.52 33.98 12.87
CA PHE A 326 0.89 33.67 11.48
C PHE A 326 0.47 34.79 10.53
N ALA A 327 1.27 35.06 9.51
CA ALA A 327 0.95 36.04 8.48
C ALA A 327 0.24 35.39 7.29
N GLN A 328 -0.47 36.20 6.50
CA GLN A 328 -1.04 35.76 5.22
C GLN A 328 0.08 35.20 4.31
N ASN A 329 -0.26 34.13 3.60
CA ASN A 329 0.59 33.30 2.75
C ASN A 329 1.66 32.48 3.48
N ASP A 330 1.74 32.49 4.81
CA ASP A 330 2.69 31.62 5.52
C ASP A 330 2.41 30.13 5.26
N LEU A 331 3.48 29.36 5.05
CA LEU A 331 3.42 27.90 5.02
C LEU A 331 3.52 27.37 6.45
N VAL A 332 2.48 26.67 6.88
CA VAL A 332 2.35 26.10 8.22
C VAL A 332 2.19 24.60 8.15
N GLN A 333 2.88 23.89 9.04
CA GLN A 333 2.73 22.45 9.22
C GLN A 333 1.94 22.20 10.50
N ILE A 334 0.92 21.36 10.39
CA ILE A 334 0.17 20.80 11.52
C ILE A 334 0.73 19.41 11.80
N ASN A 335 1.07 19.15 13.06
CA ASN A 335 1.70 17.90 13.51
C ASN A 335 1.15 17.45 14.86
N GLY A 336 1.10 16.13 15.06
CA GLY A 336 0.73 15.48 16.31
C GLY A 336 -0.78 15.34 16.52
N THR A 337 -1.55 15.52 15.44
CA THR A 337 -2.99 15.25 15.38
C THR A 337 -3.25 13.79 15.01
N VAL A 338 -4.51 13.35 15.01
CA VAL A 338 -4.91 11.99 14.60
C VAL A 338 -5.15 11.91 13.09
N LEU A 339 -5.75 12.95 12.49
CA LEU A 339 -6.20 12.95 11.09
C LEU A 339 -5.90 14.25 10.31
N ASN A 340 -5.44 15.32 10.97
CA ASN A 340 -5.26 16.66 10.37
C ASN A 340 -3.77 17.05 10.18
N ASP A 341 -2.84 16.10 10.20
CA ASP A 341 -1.41 16.35 10.01
C ASP A 341 -1.13 16.63 8.53
N GLY A 342 -0.38 17.72 8.25
CA GLY A 342 -0.15 18.16 6.88
C GLY A 342 0.44 19.56 6.74
N LEU A 343 0.69 19.95 5.48
CA LEU A 343 1.13 21.30 5.10
C LEU A 343 -0.08 22.11 4.61
N TYR A 344 -0.21 23.33 5.11
CA TYR A 344 -1.31 24.26 4.81
C TYR A 344 -0.75 25.66 4.51
N GLU A 345 -1.51 26.46 3.77
CA GLU A 345 -1.22 27.88 3.55
C GLU A 345 -2.15 28.76 4.37
N VAL A 346 -1.62 29.81 5.00
CA VAL A 346 -2.43 30.76 5.77
C VAL A 346 -3.13 31.76 4.85
N GLU A 347 -4.46 31.85 4.92
CA GLU A 347 -5.22 32.95 4.32
C GLU A 347 -5.16 34.18 5.23
N SER A 348 -5.49 34.01 6.52
CA SER A 348 -5.44 35.07 7.53
C SER A 348 -5.39 34.49 8.95
N HIS A 349 -4.84 35.23 9.91
CA HIS A 349 -4.91 34.90 11.34
C HIS A 349 -5.35 36.16 12.10
N VAL A 350 -6.60 36.18 12.58
CA VAL A 350 -7.22 37.36 13.21
C VAL A 350 -7.77 36.99 14.58
N GLY A 351 -7.22 37.60 15.64
CA GLY A 351 -7.40 37.04 16.98
C GLY A 351 -6.88 35.61 17.00
N THR A 352 -7.56 34.71 17.71
CA THR A 352 -7.27 33.26 17.73
C THR A 352 -7.83 32.48 16.54
N LEU A 353 -8.51 33.13 15.60
CA LEU A 353 -9.06 32.44 14.43
C LEU A 353 -8.03 32.47 13.30
N LEU A 354 -7.52 31.29 12.96
CA LEU A 354 -6.69 31.05 11.78
C LEU A 354 -7.55 30.48 10.66
N THR A 355 -7.57 31.15 9.51
CA THR A 355 -8.15 30.64 8.27
C THR A 355 -7.01 30.18 7.36
N VAL A 356 -7.10 28.93 6.88
CA VAL A 356 -6.17 28.39 5.87
C VAL A 356 -6.81 28.43 4.49
N ARG A 357 -6.01 28.59 3.43
CA ARG A 357 -6.48 28.48 2.05
C ARG A 357 -6.96 27.06 1.78
N GLY A 358 -7.92 26.89 0.87
CA GLY A 358 -8.48 25.55 0.63
C GLY A 358 -9.67 25.53 -0.31
N VAL A 359 -10.61 24.62 -0.03
CA VAL A 359 -11.79 24.35 -0.86
C VAL A 359 -12.80 25.51 -0.97
N GLY A 360 -12.70 26.53 -0.13
CA GLY A 360 -13.69 27.59 0.02
C GLY A 360 -13.60 28.71 -1.02
N THR A 361 -13.52 29.95 -0.54
CA THR A 361 -13.48 31.16 -1.37
C THR A 361 -12.08 31.57 -1.80
N VAL A 362 -11.03 31.00 -1.19
CA VAL A 362 -9.62 31.31 -1.50
C VAL A 362 -8.85 30.01 -1.61
N ALA A 363 -8.58 29.61 -2.85
CA ALA A 363 -7.80 28.43 -3.18
C ALA A 363 -6.35 28.51 -2.63
N THR A 364 -5.77 27.33 -2.45
CA THR A 364 -4.32 27.15 -2.31
C THR A 364 -3.61 27.68 -3.56
N VAL A 365 -2.39 28.16 -3.36
CA VAL A 365 -1.46 28.60 -4.41
C VAL A 365 -0.54 27.44 -4.81
N GLU A 366 -0.16 26.61 -3.84
CA GLU A 366 0.72 25.46 -4.06
C GLU A 366 -0.06 24.13 -3.99
N ASP A 367 0.12 23.33 -5.04
CA ASP A 367 -0.50 22.01 -5.26
C ASP A 367 -0.26 20.99 -4.12
N PHE A 368 0.87 21.08 -3.43
CA PHE A 368 1.28 20.15 -2.38
C PHE A 368 0.67 20.45 -1.00
N THR A 369 -0.17 21.48 -0.87
CA THR A 369 -0.80 21.84 0.41
C THR A 369 -2.22 21.31 0.52
N ALA A 370 -2.59 20.86 1.72
CA ALA A 370 -3.89 20.28 2.00
C ALA A 370 -4.98 21.36 1.95
N THR A 371 -6.11 21.03 1.30
CA THR A 371 -7.19 21.99 1.01
C THR A 371 -8.36 21.95 2.00
N ASN A 372 -8.37 20.97 2.92
CA ASN A 372 -9.38 20.86 3.98
C ASN A 372 -8.85 20.06 5.19
N PHE A 373 -9.63 20.02 6.27
CA PHE A 373 -9.44 19.10 7.40
C PHE A 373 -10.29 17.84 7.23
N ILE A 374 -9.88 16.74 7.87
CA ILE A 374 -10.60 15.46 7.84
C ILE A 374 -11.61 15.36 8.98
N THR A 375 -11.28 15.91 10.16
CA THR A 375 -12.13 15.88 11.36
C THR A 375 -12.12 17.21 12.12
N THR A 376 -13.17 17.47 12.89
CA THR A 376 -13.26 18.61 13.84
C THR A 376 -12.63 18.28 15.19
N GLU A 377 -12.70 17.02 15.60
CA GLU A 377 -12.28 16.51 16.92
C GLU A 377 -10.80 16.10 16.94
N ASP A 378 -9.91 17.07 16.78
CA ASP A 378 -8.46 16.83 16.82
C ASP A 378 -7.71 17.92 17.59
N SER A 379 -6.47 17.63 17.98
CA SER A 379 -5.59 18.51 18.75
C SER A 379 -4.14 18.32 18.34
N GLY A 380 -3.33 19.38 18.33
CA GLY A 380 -1.94 19.26 17.92
C GLY A 380 -1.16 20.56 18.01
N THR A 381 -0.05 20.61 17.27
CA THR A 381 0.82 21.79 17.15
C THR A 381 0.79 22.32 15.73
N ILE A 382 0.84 23.64 15.58
CA ILE A 382 0.97 24.30 14.29
C ILE A 382 2.23 25.15 14.27
N THR A 383 3.06 25.01 13.25
CA THR A 383 4.37 25.65 13.17
C THR A 383 4.60 26.22 11.77
N LYS A 384 5.09 27.46 11.65
CA LYS A 384 5.53 27.99 10.36
C LYS A 384 6.83 27.31 9.95
N VAL A 385 6.88 26.77 8.73
CA VAL A 385 7.97 25.91 8.25
C VAL A 385 8.62 26.44 6.98
N ASN A 386 9.90 26.11 6.78
CA ASN A 386 10.57 26.27 5.50
C ASN A 386 10.53 24.94 4.74
N VAL A 387 10.06 25.00 3.49
CA VAL A 387 10.00 23.87 2.56
C VAL A 387 11.05 24.02 1.45
N SER A 388 11.52 22.88 0.96
CA SER A 388 12.31 22.75 -0.27
C SER A 388 11.59 21.74 -1.17
N ILE A 389 11.40 22.09 -2.44
CA ILE A 389 10.67 21.28 -3.41
C ILE A 389 11.58 20.97 -4.59
N MET A 390 11.48 19.74 -5.08
CA MET A 390 11.92 19.34 -6.43
C MET A 390 10.72 18.67 -7.12
N ARG A 391 10.21 19.28 -8.19
CA ARG A 391 9.03 18.78 -8.92
C ARG A 391 9.21 18.87 -10.43
N SER A 392 8.43 18.09 -11.18
CA SER A 392 8.14 18.37 -12.58
C SER A 392 7.17 19.55 -12.66
N ASN A 393 7.38 20.44 -13.63
CA ASN A 393 6.36 21.39 -14.09
C ASN A 393 5.33 20.70 -15.03
N ASP A 394 4.39 21.46 -15.57
CA ASP A 394 3.31 20.99 -16.46
C ASP A 394 3.77 20.61 -17.88
N VAL A 395 5.04 20.85 -18.23
CA VAL A 395 5.66 20.41 -19.49
C VAL A 395 6.69 19.29 -19.32
N GLY A 396 6.91 18.80 -18.10
CA GLY A 396 7.80 17.67 -17.80
C GLY A 396 9.23 18.04 -17.41
N GLU A 397 9.54 19.34 -17.25
CA GLU A 397 10.86 19.80 -16.83
C GLU A 397 10.98 19.78 -15.30
N TRP A 398 12.13 19.35 -14.78
CA TRP A 398 12.41 19.43 -13.36
C TRP A 398 12.66 20.87 -12.94
N GLU A 399 12.06 21.29 -11.84
CA GLU A 399 12.25 22.60 -11.21
C GLU A 399 12.40 22.50 -9.68
N GLN A 400 13.12 23.46 -9.10
CA GLN A 400 13.29 23.59 -7.65
C GLN A 400 12.73 24.91 -7.13
N GLY A 401 12.06 24.85 -5.98
CA GLY A 401 11.56 26.00 -5.23
C GLY A 401 11.87 25.84 -3.74
N LYS A 402 12.00 26.95 -3.01
CA LYS A 402 12.13 26.93 -1.55
C LYS A 402 11.63 28.22 -0.91
N GLY A 403 11.10 28.13 0.30
CA GLY A 403 10.61 29.28 1.05
C GLY A 403 9.76 28.89 2.25
N ASN A 404 9.10 29.88 2.85
CA ASN A 404 8.17 29.69 3.97
C ASN A 404 6.87 30.51 3.82
N SER A 405 6.66 31.13 2.65
CA SER A 405 5.44 31.84 2.29
C SER A 405 5.18 31.71 0.79
N THR A 406 3.91 31.71 0.35
CA THR A 406 3.48 31.52 -1.04
C THR A 406 3.20 32.85 -1.78
N PRO A 407 3.22 32.88 -3.14
CA PRO A 407 3.72 31.84 -4.05
C PRO A 407 5.22 31.64 -3.92
N LEU A 408 5.68 30.40 -4.08
CA LEU A 408 7.08 30.08 -4.20
C LEU A 408 7.59 30.38 -5.63
N THR A 409 8.85 30.80 -5.73
CA THR A 409 9.53 30.96 -7.03
C THR A 409 10.28 29.68 -7.37
N PHE A 410 9.93 29.08 -8.50
CA PHE A 410 10.58 27.89 -9.02
C PHE A 410 11.59 28.24 -10.12
N ASN A 411 12.65 27.44 -10.23
CA ASN A 411 13.69 27.57 -11.24
C ASN A 411 13.98 26.19 -11.84
N ILE A 412 14.06 26.10 -13.17
CA ILE A 412 14.38 24.85 -13.88
C ILE A 412 15.73 24.30 -13.40
N ILE A 413 15.76 23.00 -13.09
CA ILE A 413 16.95 22.21 -12.81
C ILE A 413 17.43 21.62 -14.14
N ASP A 414 18.14 22.43 -14.92
CA ASP A 414 18.79 21.95 -16.13
C ASP A 414 20.12 21.26 -15.75
N VAL A 415 20.20 19.94 -15.96
CA VAL A 415 21.34 19.12 -15.51
C VAL A 415 22.61 19.42 -16.31
N PHE A 416 22.45 19.84 -17.57
CA PHE A 416 23.49 20.44 -18.40
C PHE A 416 22.82 21.46 -19.32
N GLY A 417 23.17 22.73 -19.19
CA GLY A 417 22.50 23.84 -19.87
C GLY A 417 22.26 23.56 -21.36
N SER A 418 21.02 23.77 -21.82
CA SER A 418 20.52 23.58 -23.21
C SER A 418 21.41 24.05 -24.38
N GLU A 419 22.45 24.83 -24.11
CA GLU A 419 23.51 25.19 -25.04
C GLU A 419 24.64 24.15 -25.05
N PHE A 420 24.42 23.07 -25.80
CA PHE A 420 25.46 22.15 -26.23
C PHE A 420 26.04 22.58 -27.59
N GLU A 421 27.35 22.43 -27.79
CA GLU A 421 28.00 22.52 -29.10
C GLU A 421 29.21 21.58 -29.15
N GLU A 422 29.31 20.75 -30.19
CA GLU A 422 30.45 19.87 -30.45
C GLU A 422 31.16 20.29 -31.73
N PHE A 423 32.48 20.38 -31.65
CA PHE A 423 33.37 20.41 -32.81
C PHE A 423 34.24 19.17 -32.78
N SER A 424 34.35 18.45 -33.90
CA SER A 424 35.25 17.29 -33.97
C SER A 424 35.93 17.13 -35.34
N SER A 425 37.11 16.51 -35.32
CA SER A 425 37.95 16.27 -36.48
C SER A 425 38.67 14.93 -36.37
N LEU A 426 38.14 13.94 -37.11
CA LEU A 426 38.75 12.61 -37.29
C LEU A 426 39.97 12.62 -38.23
N ALA A 427 40.27 13.76 -38.87
CA ALA A 427 41.41 13.86 -39.76
C ALA A 427 42.70 13.58 -38.97
N GLN A 428 43.60 12.75 -39.50
CA GLN A 428 44.95 12.65 -38.93
C GLN A 428 45.81 13.81 -39.43
N SER A 429 46.61 14.42 -38.56
CA SER A 429 47.69 15.32 -38.99
C SER A 429 48.98 14.96 -38.26
N SER A 430 50.11 15.37 -38.84
CA SER A 430 51.43 15.13 -38.30
C SER A 430 52.34 16.33 -38.50
N THR A 431 53.18 16.63 -37.52
CA THR A 431 54.14 17.74 -37.58
C THR A 431 55.49 17.34 -37.04
N THR A 432 56.54 18.02 -37.50
CA THR A 432 57.89 18.02 -36.93
C THR A 432 58.28 19.40 -36.41
N SER A 433 57.31 20.33 -36.29
CA SER A 433 57.56 21.66 -35.73
C SER A 433 57.82 21.56 -34.22
N SER A 434 58.69 22.42 -33.71
CA SER A 434 58.91 22.67 -32.29
C SER A 434 58.02 23.79 -31.73
N SER A 435 56.96 24.14 -32.47
CA SER A 435 55.96 25.15 -32.12
C SER A 435 54.57 24.53 -32.12
N PHE A 436 53.64 25.15 -31.39
CA PHE A 436 52.20 24.85 -31.50
C PHE A 436 51.74 24.81 -32.96
N GLN A 437 50.87 23.85 -33.25
CA GLN A 437 50.16 23.70 -34.51
C GLN A 437 48.68 23.49 -34.21
N SER A 438 47.83 24.36 -34.74
CA SER A 438 46.39 24.22 -34.61
C SER A 438 45.90 22.92 -35.23
N LYS A 439 45.16 22.13 -34.43
CA LYS A 439 44.51 20.90 -34.88
C LYS A 439 43.04 21.12 -35.20
N LEU A 440 42.36 21.87 -34.33
CA LEU A 440 40.93 22.12 -34.39
C LEU A 440 40.67 23.53 -33.86
N SER A 441 40.67 24.51 -34.77
CA SER A 441 40.19 25.86 -34.48
C SER A 441 38.67 25.91 -34.69
N ALA A 442 37.94 26.45 -33.72
CA ALA A 442 36.49 26.53 -33.73
C ALA A 442 35.99 27.87 -33.15
N THR A 443 35.34 28.68 -33.97
CA THR A 443 34.57 29.83 -33.47
C THR A 443 33.21 29.32 -33.01
N THR A 444 32.84 29.57 -31.75
CA THR A 444 31.53 29.14 -31.24
C THR A 444 30.41 29.93 -31.90
N ALA A 445 29.20 29.37 -31.92
CA ALA A 445 28.00 30.20 -32.07
C ALA A 445 27.96 31.30 -30.99
N LEU A 446 27.17 32.36 -31.21
CA LEU A 446 27.07 33.49 -30.30
C LEU A 446 26.31 33.08 -29.01
N LYS A 447 27.06 32.65 -27.99
CA LYS A 447 26.54 32.19 -26.69
C LYS A 447 26.20 33.37 -25.76
N PRO A 448 25.19 33.31 -24.89
CA PRO A 448 25.02 34.25 -23.79
C PRO A 448 26.23 34.28 -22.84
N ALA A 449 26.44 35.41 -22.15
CA ALA A 449 27.45 35.48 -21.10
C ALA A 449 27.09 34.54 -19.95
N GLY A 450 28.02 33.69 -19.53
CA GLY A 450 27.78 32.66 -18.52
C GLY A 450 28.99 31.76 -18.29
N LYS A 451 28.86 30.81 -17.36
CA LYS A 451 29.87 29.79 -17.10
C LYS A 451 29.64 28.60 -18.03
N TYR A 452 30.71 28.03 -18.56
CA TYR A 452 30.69 26.89 -19.46
C TYR A 452 31.70 25.84 -18.99
N ARG A 453 31.30 24.57 -19.06
CA ARG A 453 32.21 23.43 -19.03
C ARG A 453 32.62 23.16 -20.46
N ILE A 454 33.90 23.35 -20.77
CA ILE A 454 34.47 22.96 -22.05
C ILE A 454 35.30 21.70 -21.81
N THR A 455 34.93 20.62 -22.48
CA THR A 455 35.73 19.40 -22.54
C THR A 455 36.53 19.39 -23.83
N PHE A 456 37.72 18.84 -23.77
CA PHE A 456 38.57 18.57 -24.91
C PHE A 456 39.03 17.12 -24.84
N ASN A 457 39.03 16.43 -25.97
CA ASN A 457 39.60 15.09 -26.15
C ASN A 457 40.40 15.05 -27.45
N ALA A 458 41.58 14.42 -27.47
CA ALA A 458 42.19 13.95 -28.72
C ALA A 458 43.06 12.72 -28.48
N GLN A 459 43.33 11.96 -29.55
CA GLN A 459 44.37 10.95 -29.55
C GLN A 459 45.69 11.54 -30.07
N ALA A 460 46.76 11.44 -29.29
CA ALA A 460 48.10 11.87 -29.68
C ALA A 460 49.12 10.73 -29.55
N THR A 461 50.14 10.73 -30.41
CA THR A 461 51.29 9.80 -30.36
C THR A 461 52.49 10.36 -31.11
N ASN A 462 53.67 9.77 -30.94
CA ASN A 462 54.83 10.03 -31.79
C ASN A 462 55.16 8.83 -32.70
N LYS A 463 56.14 8.99 -33.60
CA LYS A 463 56.59 7.92 -34.51
C LYS A 463 57.08 6.61 -33.84
N ASP A 464 57.43 6.66 -32.56
CA ASP A 464 58.00 5.54 -31.78
C ASP A 464 56.99 4.98 -30.75
N GLY A 465 55.77 5.54 -30.69
CA GLY A 465 54.73 5.16 -29.73
C GLY A 465 54.89 5.74 -28.32
N ASP A 466 55.77 6.73 -28.13
CA ASP A 466 55.83 7.48 -26.87
C ASP A 466 54.66 8.48 -26.80
N LYS A 467 54.28 8.85 -25.56
CA LYS A 467 53.28 9.90 -25.30
C LYS A 467 53.64 11.23 -25.96
N ALA A 468 52.61 12.01 -26.29
CA ALA A 468 52.76 13.45 -26.41
C ALA A 468 53.24 14.04 -25.07
N THR A 469 54.08 15.07 -25.14
CA THR A 469 54.68 15.72 -23.97
C THR A 469 54.01 17.03 -23.61
N GLU A 470 53.35 17.68 -24.57
CA GLU A 470 52.59 18.92 -24.37
C GLU A 470 51.34 18.88 -25.27
N VAL A 471 50.25 19.47 -24.78
CA VAL A 471 49.03 19.86 -25.48
C VAL A 471 48.61 21.17 -24.82
N GLU A 472 48.22 22.16 -25.62
CA GLU A 472 47.66 23.43 -25.15
C GLU A 472 46.22 23.53 -25.62
N PHE A 473 45.47 24.38 -24.95
CA PHE A 473 44.09 24.65 -25.27
C PHE A 473 43.86 26.14 -25.03
N GLU A 474 43.54 26.87 -26.10
CA GLU A 474 43.38 28.32 -26.08
C GLU A 474 41.91 28.73 -26.18
N ILE A 475 41.58 29.82 -25.49
CA ILE A 475 40.32 30.52 -25.68
C ILE A 475 40.65 31.99 -25.93
N ASN A 476 40.18 32.52 -27.08
CA ASN A 476 40.47 33.85 -27.58
C ASN A 476 41.98 34.18 -27.67
N GLY A 477 42.81 33.22 -28.12
CA GLY A 477 44.27 33.39 -28.21
C GLY A 477 44.97 33.51 -26.86
N SER A 478 44.33 33.05 -25.79
CA SER A 478 44.93 32.88 -24.47
C SER A 478 44.91 31.41 -24.12
N ALA A 479 46.09 30.79 -24.05
CA ALA A 479 46.32 29.53 -23.38
C ALA A 479 45.58 29.47 -22.03
N GLN A 480 44.63 28.54 -21.92
CA GLN A 480 43.94 28.25 -20.67
C GLN A 480 44.72 27.22 -19.85
N HIS A 481 45.47 26.33 -20.53
CA HIS A 481 46.22 25.24 -19.92
C HIS A 481 47.51 24.98 -20.69
N ASN A 482 48.61 24.77 -19.95
CA ASN A 482 49.90 24.29 -20.47
C ASN A 482 50.34 23.07 -19.66
N HIS A 483 50.71 21.99 -20.34
CA HIS A 483 50.98 20.67 -19.73
C HIS A 483 52.35 20.57 -19.01
N SER A 484 53.11 21.66 -18.86
CA SER A 484 54.47 21.62 -18.31
C SER A 484 54.56 21.46 -16.78
N ASP A 485 53.52 21.83 -16.03
CA ASP A 485 53.66 22.21 -14.60
C ASP A 485 52.91 21.31 -13.59
N GLY A 486 52.35 20.18 -14.02
CA GLY A 486 51.89 19.11 -13.09
C GLY A 486 50.72 19.44 -12.16
N GLY A 487 49.82 20.35 -12.54
CA GLY A 487 48.57 20.63 -11.83
C GLY A 487 47.52 19.49 -11.95
N ASP A 488 46.49 19.53 -11.10
CA ASP A 488 45.45 18.49 -11.00
C ASP A 488 44.66 18.31 -12.31
N TYR A 489 44.89 17.19 -13.00
CA TYR A 489 44.04 16.69 -14.08
C TYR A 489 43.71 15.20 -13.85
N ILE A 490 42.51 14.79 -14.26
CA ILE A 490 42.16 13.37 -14.42
C ILE A 490 42.56 12.95 -15.85
N THR A 491 43.85 12.76 -16.10
CA THR A 491 44.32 12.19 -17.37
C THR A 491 44.03 10.68 -17.37
N VAL A 492 42.88 10.27 -17.93
CA VAL A 492 42.54 8.85 -18.12
C VAL A 492 43.33 8.31 -19.31
N ILE A 493 44.55 7.83 -19.05
CA ILE A 493 45.42 7.26 -20.08
C ILE A 493 45.02 5.80 -20.35
N SER A 494 43.95 5.62 -21.13
CA SER A 494 43.70 4.35 -21.81
C SER A 494 44.75 4.18 -22.92
N LYS A 495 45.68 3.25 -22.74
CA LYS A 495 46.49 2.76 -23.86
C LYS A 495 45.60 1.88 -24.73
N GLU A 496 45.26 2.34 -25.92
CA GLU A 496 44.72 1.48 -26.96
C GLU A 496 45.87 0.71 -27.63
N ASP A 497 45.55 -0.46 -28.23
CA ASP A 497 46.54 -1.44 -28.73
C ASP A 497 47.47 -0.91 -29.85
N ASN A 498 47.23 0.31 -30.35
CA ASN A 498 47.91 0.93 -31.48
C ASN A 498 48.86 2.10 -31.12
N GLN A 499 49.35 2.15 -29.87
CA GLN A 499 50.31 3.17 -29.38
C GLN A 499 49.78 4.62 -29.33
N TRP A 500 48.48 4.82 -29.47
CA TRP A 500 47.85 6.12 -29.24
C TRP A 500 47.59 6.35 -27.75
N THR A 501 47.72 7.60 -27.30
CA THR A 501 47.26 8.03 -25.99
C THR A 501 46.17 9.07 -26.13
N SER A 502 44.99 8.76 -25.62
CA SER A 502 43.89 9.72 -25.46
C SER A 502 44.24 10.69 -24.33
N GLU A 503 44.12 11.99 -24.62
CA GLU A 503 44.24 13.07 -23.65
C GLU A 503 42.88 13.75 -23.48
N PHE A 504 42.52 14.04 -22.24
CA PHE A 504 41.23 14.61 -21.88
C PHE A 504 41.42 15.77 -20.91
N VAL A 505 40.86 16.94 -21.25
CA VAL A 505 40.93 18.16 -20.44
C VAL A 505 39.51 18.67 -20.20
N VAL A 506 39.23 19.12 -18.99
CA VAL A 506 37.96 19.79 -18.64
C VAL A 506 38.28 21.13 -18.02
N SER A 507 37.75 22.20 -18.59
CA SER A 507 37.88 23.56 -18.07
C SER A 507 36.51 24.15 -17.77
N TYR A 508 36.42 24.99 -16.73
CA TYR A 508 35.21 25.70 -16.35
C TYR A 508 35.46 27.22 -16.44
N ILE A 509 35.05 27.83 -17.55
CA ILE A 509 35.35 29.23 -17.87
C ILE A 509 34.08 30.07 -18.00
N THR A 510 34.16 31.37 -17.70
CA THR A 510 33.13 32.33 -18.07
C THR A 510 33.40 32.85 -19.49
N LEU A 511 32.54 32.52 -20.45
CA LEU A 511 32.67 33.03 -21.81
C LEU A 511 32.03 34.41 -21.94
N GLY A 512 32.78 35.35 -22.52
CA GLY A 512 32.22 36.58 -23.10
C GLY A 512 31.68 36.29 -24.51
N SER A 513 30.59 36.95 -24.88
CA SER A 513 29.93 36.71 -26.18
C SER A 513 30.50 37.62 -27.28
N PRO A 514 30.89 37.11 -28.46
CA PRO A 514 31.23 35.72 -28.79
C PRO A 514 32.66 35.35 -28.36
N ALA A 515 32.99 34.05 -28.34
CA ALA A 515 34.34 33.54 -28.09
C ALA A 515 34.84 32.66 -29.24
N THR A 516 36.13 32.76 -29.54
CA THR A 516 36.86 31.79 -30.37
C THR A 516 37.55 30.78 -29.44
N ILE A 517 37.50 29.50 -29.79
CA ILE A 517 38.13 28.42 -29.03
C ILE A 517 39.06 27.67 -29.98
N ASP A 518 40.36 27.72 -29.69
CA ASP A 518 41.39 27.21 -30.58
C ASP A 518 42.16 26.09 -29.88
N LEU A 519 42.13 24.89 -30.47
CA LEU A 519 42.94 23.77 -30.01
C LEU A 519 44.27 23.74 -30.76
N ASP A 520 45.29 24.25 -30.08
CA ASP A 520 46.65 24.37 -30.58
C ASP A 520 47.58 23.41 -29.83
N ILE A 521 48.29 22.55 -30.57
CA ILE A 521 49.03 21.43 -29.98
C ILE A 521 50.50 21.52 -30.38
N ASN A 522 51.37 21.63 -29.37
CA ASN A 522 52.83 21.63 -29.50
C ASN A 522 53.39 20.30 -29.06
N TYR A 523 54.36 19.78 -29.80
CA TYR A 523 55.08 18.60 -29.36
C TYR A 523 56.52 18.96 -29.01
N ARG A 524 56.90 18.76 -27.74
CA ARG A 524 58.28 18.96 -27.28
C ARG A 524 58.92 17.65 -26.84
N LYS A 525 59.46 16.90 -27.81
CA LYS A 525 60.63 16.05 -27.55
C LYS A 525 61.40 15.64 -28.81
N ASP A 526 62.70 15.92 -28.80
CA ASP A 526 63.75 15.12 -29.46
C ASP A 526 63.56 14.85 -30.98
N ASP A 527 63.22 15.88 -31.77
CA ASP A 527 63.15 15.83 -33.25
C ASP A 527 62.23 14.75 -33.85
N LYS A 528 61.20 14.32 -33.11
CA LYS A 528 60.25 13.28 -33.56
C LYS A 528 59.01 13.87 -34.22
N THR A 529 58.47 13.16 -35.21
CA THR A 529 57.17 13.46 -35.80
C THR A 529 56.05 13.13 -34.80
N ALA A 530 55.28 14.13 -34.41
CA ALA A 530 54.03 13.97 -33.67
C ALA A 530 52.88 13.64 -34.63
N ARG A 531 51.88 12.91 -34.14
CA ARG A 531 50.64 12.56 -34.83
C ARG A 531 49.46 12.81 -33.91
N ILE A 532 48.38 13.33 -34.47
CA ILE A 532 47.12 13.57 -33.79
C ILE A 532 45.92 13.20 -34.66
N SER A 533 44.94 12.52 -34.06
CA SER A 533 43.63 12.22 -34.62
C SER A 533 42.52 12.48 -33.59
N ASP A 534 41.27 12.40 -34.06
CA ASP A 534 40.08 12.29 -33.20
C ASP A 534 39.92 13.43 -32.18
N ALA A 535 40.33 14.64 -32.59
CA ALA A 535 40.19 15.83 -31.77
C ALA A 535 38.71 16.22 -31.66
N ARG A 536 38.21 16.41 -30.44
CA ARG A 536 36.87 16.88 -30.12
C ARG A 536 36.93 17.97 -29.06
N ILE A 537 36.10 19.01 -29.24
CA ILE A 537 35.77 20.02 -28.24
C ILE A 537 34.26 19.92 -27.99
N GLU A 538 33.84 19.78 -26.74
CA GLU A 538 32.42 19.85 -26.35
C GLU A 538 32.21 21.02 -25.40
N ILE A 539 31.20 21.84 -25.68
CA ILE A 539 30.89 23.04 -24.92
C ILE A 539 29.52 22.85 -24.29
N TRP A 540 29.45 22.98 -22.98
CA TRP A 540 28.24 22.81 -22.20
C TRP A 540 28.04 24.03 -21.31
N ARG A 541 26.89 24.70 -21.39
CA ARG A 541 26.59 25.76 -20.43
C ARG A 541 26.37 25.17 -19.04
N VAL A 542 26.93 25.85 -18.03
CA VAL A 542 26.74 25.53 -16.61
C VAL A 542 25.90 26.66 -16.02
N LEU A 543 24.69 26.33 -15.59
CA LEU A 543 23.73 27.25 -14.98
C LEU A 543 23.95 27.34 -13.46
#